data_AF-A0A2V8M031-F1
#
_entry.id   AF-A0A2V8M031-F1
#
_cell.length_a   1.000
_cell.length_b   1.000
_cell.length_c   1.000
_cell.angle_alpha   90.00
_cell.angle_beta   90.00
_cell.angle_gamma   90.00
#
_symmetry.space_group_name_H-M   'P 1'
#
loop_
_entity.id
_entity.type
_entity.pdbx_description
1 polymer ?
#
loop_
_entity_poly.entity_id
_entity_poly.type
_entity_poly.pdbx_seq_one_letter_code
_entity_poly.pdbx_strand_id
1 'polypeptide(L)'
;MSTRRINWYKYAAPANFYPLAGKMIPFFTVVTVLLFIIGLYVGFFVAPTDFQQGESYRIIFIHVPAAWMGMFLYMLMAVYAGLGWAFNARLGSMMATAISTTGAVFTFISLVTGSLWGKP
;
A
#
# COMPACT_ATOMS: atom_id res chain seq x y z
N MET A 1 -17.90 18.85 35.21
CA MET A 1 -16.85 18.42 34.25
C MET A 1 -17.51 17.61 33.14
N SER A 2 -17.58 18.14 31.92
CA SER A 2 -18.16 17.43 30.77
C SER A 2 -17.15 16.39 30.26
N THR A 3 -17.41 15.11 30.52
CA THR A 3 -16.65 14.02 29.91
C THR A 3 -17.00 13.98 28.42
N ARG A 4 -16.10 14.49 27.57
CA ARG A 4 -16.20 14.29 26.11
C ARG A 4 -16.22 12.79 25.84
N ARG A 5 -17.39 12.21 25.55
CA ARG A 5 -17.47 10.85 25.02
C ARG A 5 -16.81 10.85 23.63
N ILE A 6 -15.76 10.05 23.48
CA ILE A 6 -15.12 9.82 22.19
C ILE A 6 -16.14 9.12 21.29
N ASN A 7 -16.53 9.76 20.19
CA ASN A 7 -17.38 9.12 19.17
C ASN A 7 -16.49 8.28 18.25
N TRP A 8 -16.35 7.00 18.59
CA TRP A 8 -15.58 6.01 17.84
C TRP A 8 -16.04 5.83 16.38
N TYR A 9 -17.31 6.14 16.07
CA TYR A 9 -17.89 5.99 14.74
C TYR A 9 -17.85 7.26 13.89
N LYS A 10 -17.25 8.36 14.40
CA LYS A 10 -17.22 9.65 13.69
C LYS A 10 -16.74 9.52 12.24
N TYR A 11 -15.68 8.74 12.01
CA TYR A 11 -15.08 8.55 10.69
C TYR A 11 -15.64 7.34 9.92
N ALA A 12 -16.63 6.63 10.45
CA ALA A 12 -17.32 5.58 9.70
C ALA A 12 -18.23 6.17 8.59
N ALA A 13 -18.63 7.44 8.74
CA ALA A 13 -19.39 8.16 7.73
C ALA A 13 -18.47 8.76 6.65
N PRO A 14 -18.72 8.51 5.35
CA PRO A 14 -17.92 9.07 4.25
C PRO A 14 -17.78 10.60 4.29
N ALA A 15 -18.84 11.32 4.68
CA ALA A 15 -18.84 12.77 4.78
C ALA A 15 -17.79 13.32 5.77
N ASN A 16 -17.48 12.56 6.82
CA ASN A 16 -16.49 12.95 7.83
C ASN A 16 -15.09 12.44 7.47
N PHE A 17 -15.00 11.27 6.83
CA PHE A 17 -13.72 10.66 6.46
C PHE A 17 -13.08 11.33 5.25
N TYR A 18 -13.85 11.67 4.21
CA TYR A 18 -13.31 12.19 2.96
C TYR A 18 -12.51 13.50 3.12
N PRO A 19 -12.97 14.51 3.90
CA PRO A 19 -12.17 15.70 4.15
C PRO A 19 -10.90 15.43 4.97
N LEU A 20 -10.94 14.46 5.88
CA LEU A 20 -9.77 14.04 6.64
C LEU A 20 -8.74 13.37 5.71
N ALA A 21 -9.18 12.43 4.88
CA ALA A 21 -8.34 11.78 3.88
C ALA A 21 -7.66 12.83 2.98
N GLY A 22 -8.43 13.81 2.48
CA GLY A 22 -7.91 14.93 1.69
C GLY A 22 -6.78 15.71 2.38
N LYS A 23 -6.90 15.96 3.68
CA LYS A 23 -5.84 16.62 4.48
C LYS A 23 -4.62 15.74 4.71
N MET A 24 -4.80 14.42 4.77
CA MET A 24 -3.72 13.47 5.03
C MET A 24 -2.94 13.11 3.75
N ILE A 25 -3.57 13.19 2.57
CA ILE A 25 -2.92 12.91 1.27
C ILE A 25 -1.57 13.61 1.12
N PRO A 26 -1.43 14.95 1.24
CA PRO A 26 -0.15 15.60 0.99
C PRO A 26 0.95 15.13 1.93
N PHE A 27 0.63 14.88 3.21
CA PHE A 27 1.58 14.36 4.17
C PHE A 27 2.05 12.95 3.78
N PHE A 28 1.12 12.04 3.48
CA PHE A 28 1.47 10.70 3.05
C PHE A 28 2.23 10.69 1.72
N THR A 29 1.87 11.55 0.76
CA THR A 29 2.60 11.70 -0.49
C THR A 29 4.04 12.11 -0.25
N VAL A 30 4.30 13.11 0.59
CA VAL A 30 5.67 13.55 0.90
C VAL A 30 6.47 12.43 1.56
N VAL A 31 5.90 11.76 2.57
CA VAL A 31 6.57 10.64 3.25
C VAL A 31 6.84 9.49 2.27
N THR A 32 5.87 9.12 1.45
CA THR A 32 6.03 8.08 0.42
C THR A 32 7.13 8.43 -0.56
N VAL A 33 7.15 9.65 -1.12
CA VAL A 33 8.16 10.06 -2.09
C VAL A 33 9.56 10.04 -1.48
N LEU A 34 9.73 10.57 -0.26
CA LEU A 34 11.01 10.58 0.43
C LEU A 34 11.52 9.16 0.68
N LEU A 35 10.70 8.31 1.29
CA LEU A 35 11.09 6.92 1.58
C LEU A 35 11.32 6.11 0.30
N PHE A 36 10.55 6.37 -0.76
CA PHE A 36 10.73 5.70 -2.05
C PHE A 36 12.07 6.06 -2.69
N ILE A 37 12.44 7.35 -2.73
CA ILE A 37 13.74 7.80 -3.26
C ILE A 37 14.89 7.20 -2.45
N ILE A 38 14.80 7.24 -1.12
CA ILE A 38 15.82 6.67 -0.24
C ILE A 38 15.95 5.16 -0.47
N GLY A 39 14.82 4.44 -0.54
CA GLY A 39 14.80 3.00 -0.78
C GLY A 39 15.42 2.62 -2.13
N LEU A 40 15.11 3.36 -3.19
CA LEU A 40 15.71 3.15 -4.51
C LEU A 40 17.22 3.42 -4.49
N TYR A 41 17.66 4.50 -3.82
CA TYR A 41 19.08 4.83 -3.71
C TYR A 41 19.85 3.72 -2.99
N VAL A 42 19.33 3.27 -1.85
CA VAL A 42 19.94 2.20 -1.06
C VAL A 42 19.97 0.88 -1.84
N GLY A 43 18.85 0.51 -2.47
CA GLY A 43 18.74 -0.75 -3.23
C GLY A 43 19.64 -0.82 -4.46
N PHE A 44 19.81 0.28 -5.19
CA PHE A 44 20.57 0.27 -6.45
C PHE A 44 22.03 0.71 -6.32
N PHE A 45 22.38 1.57 -5.37
CA PHE A 45 23.73 2.14 -5.31
C PHE A 45 24.52 1.72 -4.07
N VAL A 46 23.85 1.44 -2.95
CA VAL A 46 24.52 1.10 -1.69
C VAL A 46 24.61 -0.40 -1.48
N ALA A 47 23.55 -1.14 -1.83
CA ALA A 47 23.51 -2.59 -1.64
C ALA A 47 24.59 -3.28 -2.50
N PRO A 48 25.41 -4.18 -1.90
CA PRO A 48 26.38 -4.94 -2.65
C PRO A 48 25.68 -5.89 -3.61
N THR A 49 26.38 -6.28 -4.67
CA THR A 49 25.93 -7.34 -5.57
C THR A 49 25.97 -8.70 -4.86
N ASP A 50 25.05 -9.58 -5.21
CA ASP A 50 25.08 -10.95 -4.73
C ASP A 50 26.14 -11.78 -5.47
N PHE A 51 26.71 -12.78 -4.81
CA PHE A 51 27.75 -13.63 -5.41
C PHE A 51 27.21 -14.53 -6.53
N GLN A 52 25.97 -15.00 -6.42
CA GLN A 52 25.36 -15.91 -7.41
C GLN A 52 24.59 -15.13 -8.49
N GLN A 53 23.90 -14.06 -8.10
CA GLN A 53 23.01 -13.31 -8.99
C GLN A 53 23.61 -12.00 -9.52
N GLY A 54 24.79 -11.59 -9.04
CA GLY A 54 25.45 -10.35 -9.47
C GLY A 54 24.57 -9.11 -9.30
N GLU A 55 24.45 -8.31 -10.37
CA GLU A 55 23.62 -7.10 -10.40
C GLU A 55 22.10 -7.40 -10.41
N SER A 56 21.69 -8.56 -10.96
CA SER A 56 20.27 -8.96 -11.03
C SER A 56 19.62 -9.08 -9.64
N TYR A 57 20.42 -9.34 -8.61
CA TYR A 57 19.99 -9.31 -7.21
C TYR A 57 19.26 -8.02 -6.85
N ARG A 58 19.68 -6.86 -7.37
CA ARG A 58 19.13 -5.56 -6.98
C ARG A 58 17.66 -5.38 -7.37
N ILE A 59 17.14 -6.20 -8.29
CA ILE A 59 15.70 -6.24 -8.65
C ILE A 59 14.84 -6.63 -7.42
N ILE A 60 15.40 -7.41 -6.48
CA ILE A 60 14.68 -7.86 -5.28
C ILE A 60 14.20 -6.70 -4.41
N PHE A 61 14.92 -5.57 -4.40
CA PHE A 61 14.57 -4.37 -3.63
C PHE A 61 13.33 -3.66 -4.18
N ILE A 62 12.91 -3.96 -5.41
CA ILE A 62 11.60 -3.57 -5.94
C ILE A 62 10.61 -4.72 -5.79
N HIS A 63 11.01 -5.94 -6.16
CA HIS A 63 10.12 -7.10 -6.24
C HIS A 63 9.49 -7.44 -4.89
N VAL A 64 10.30 -7.66 -3.85
CA VAL A 64 9.81 -8.16 -2.56
C VAL A 64 8.87 -7.18 -1.88
N PRO A 65 9.18 -5.87 -1.79
CA PRO A 65 8.23 -4.89 -1.28
C PRO A 65 6.95 -4.82 -2.11
N ALA A 66 7.04 -4.87 -3.45
CA ALA A 66 5.86 -4.85 -4.31
C ALA A 66 4.97 -6.09 -4.10
N ALA A 67 5.57 -7.27 -3.94
CA ALA A 67 4.85 -8.52 -3.65
C ALA A 67 4.10 -8.43 -2.32
N TRP A 68 4.78 -7.96 -1.26
CA TRP A 68 4.17 -7.75 0.05
C TRP A 68 3.04 -6.73 0.01
N MET A 69 3.22 -5.60 -0.67
CA MET A 69 2.17 -4.59 -0.83
C MET A 69 0.97 -5.13 -1.60
N GLY A 70 1.18 -5.90 -2.68
CA GLY A 70 0.09 -6.53 -3.42
C GLY A 70 -0.76 -7.46 -2.54
N MET A 71 -0.12 -8.36 -1.80
CA MET A 71 -0.82 -9.28 -0.89
C MET A 71 -1.56 -8.52 0.22
N PHE A 72 -0.88 -7.56 0.86
CA PHE A 72 -1.47 -6.76 1.93
C PHE A 72 -2.69 -5.96 1.48
N LEU A 73 -2.60 -5.31 0.31
CA LEU A 73 -3.70 -4.52 -0.24
C LEU A 73 -4.88 -5.40 -0.64
N TYR A 74 -4.66 -6.60 -1.20
CA TYR A 74 -5.77 -7.51 -1.47
C TYR A 74 -6.44 -8.04 -0.20
N MET A 75 -5.67 -8.33 0.86
CA MET A 75 -6.26 -8.69 2.15
C MET A 75 -7.09 -7.54 2.72
N LEU A 76 -6.57 -6.31 2.69
CA LEU A 76 -7.33 -5.13 3.13
C LEU A 76 -8.59 -4.91 2.28
N MET A 77 -8.49 -5.05 0.95
CA MET A 77 -9.64 -4.97 0.06
C MET A 77 -10.72 -5.99 0.44
N ALA A 78 -10.33 -7.24 0.69
CA ALA A 78 -11.26 -8.28 1.12
C ALA A 78 -11.93 -7.94 2.46
N VAL A 79 -11.16 -7.43 3.42
CA VAL A 79 -11.70 -6.97 4.72
C VAL A 79 -12.72 -5.84 4.50
N TYR A 80 -12.38 -4.80 3.74
CA TYR A 80 -13.28 -3.67 3.51
C TYR A 80 -14.53 -4.05 2.69
N ALA A 81 -14.40 -4.95 1.72
CA ALA A 81 -15.53 -5.51 1.00
C ALA A 81 -16.45 -6.31 1.93
N GLY A 82 -15.87 -7.13 2.81
CA GLY A 82 -16.60 -7.88 3.83
C GLY A 82 -17.33 -6.97 4.82
N LEU A 83 -16.68 -5.89 5.29
CA LEU A 83 -17.32 -4.88 6.15
C LEU A 83 -18.46 -4.15 5.42
N GLY A 84 -18.23 -3.76 4.16
CA GLY A 84 -19.24 -3.09 3.34
C GLY A 84 -20.48 -3.98 3.13
N TRP A 85 -20.27 -5.27 2.88
CA TRP A 85 -21.33 -6.26 2.73
C TRP A 85 -22.05 -6.58 4.04
N ALA A 86 -21.30 -6.93 5.10
CA ALA A 86 -21.87 -7.39 6.37
C ALA A 86 -22.63 -6.29 7.14
N PHE A 87 -22.14 -5.04 7.06
CA PHE A 87 -22.73 -3.91 7.81
C PHE A 87 -23.48 -2.92 6.94
N ASN A 88 -23.65 -3.20 5.63
CA ASN A 88 -24.20 -2.26 4.65
C ASN A 88 -23.48 -0.88 4.70
N ALA A 89 -22.16 -0.92 4.98
CA ALA A 89 -21.35 0.26 5.24
C ALA A 89 -20.78 0.81 3.93
N ARG A 90 -21.38 1.90 3.42
CA ARG A 90 -20.93 2.56 2.17
C ARG A 90 -19.43 2.85 2.13
N LEU A 91 -18.85 3.24 3.27
CA LEU A 91 -17.40 3.51 3.36
C LEU A 91 -16.57 2.26 3.05
N GLY A 92 -17.00 1.07 3.50
CA GLY A 92 -16.29 -0.19 3.23
C GLY A 92 -16.19 -0.46 1.73
N SER A 93 -17.31 -0.34 0.99
CA SER A 93 -17.30 -0.50 -0.47
C SER A 93 -16.42 0.55 -1.16
N MET A 94 -16.45 1.80 -0.71
CA MET A 94 -15.58 2.86 -1.26
C MET A 94 -14.09 2.56 -1.05
N MET A 95 -13.71 2.09 0.14
CA MET A 95 -12.34 1.70 0.44
C MET A 95 -11.90 0.49 -0.41
N ALA A 96 -12.75 -0.52 -0.56
CA ALA A 96 -12.46 -1.68 -1.39
C ALA A 96 -12.20 -1.28 -2.86
N THR A 97 -13.01 -0.37 -3.42
CA THR A 97 -12.80 0.15 -4.77
C THR A 97 -11.51 0.96 -4.89
N ALA A 98 -11.18 1.80 -3.91
CA ALA A 98 -9.95 2.59 -3.93
C ALA A 98 -8.69 1.71 -3.83
N ILE A 99 -8.75 0.64 -3.05
CA ILE A 99 -7.63 -0.29 -2.83
C ILE A 99 -7.43 -1.23 -4.02
N SER A 100 -8.48 -1.56 -4.78
CA SER A 100 -8.36 -2.53 -5.87
C SER A 100 -7.37 -2.10 -6.95
N THR A 101 -7.37 -0.82 -7.34
CA THR A 101 -6.43 -0.28 -8.33
C THR A 101 -4.99 -0.29 -7.82
N THR A 102 -4.76 0.13 -6.58
CA THR A 102 -3.40 0.14 -6.01
C THR A 102 -2.87 -1.27 -5.81
N GLY A 103 -3.70 -2.19 -5.31
CA GLY A 103 -3.36 -3.62 -5.21
C GLY A 103 -2.98 -4.22 -6.56
N ALA A 104 -3.78 -3.97 -7.60
CA ALA A 104 -3.49 -4.45 -8.95
C ALA A 104 -2.16 -3.93 -9.50
N VAL A 105 -1.84 -2.65 -9.28
CA VAL A 105 -0.55 -2.06 -9.70
C VAL A 105 0.63 -2.74 -9.01
N PHE A 106 0.58 -2.91 -7.68
CA PHE A 106 1.66 -3.58 -6.95
C PHE A 106 1.81 -5.06 -7.34
N THR A 107 0.70 -5.77 -7.55
CA THR A 107 0.73 -7.15 -8.06
C THR A 107 1.34 -7.21 -9.46
N PHE A 108 0.96 -6.30 -10.36
CA PHE A 108 1.57 -6.23 -11.69
C PHE A 108 3.07 -6.00 -11.62
N ILE A 109 3.52 -5.02 -10.83
CA ILE A 109 4.95 -4.74 -10.62
C ILE A 109 5.65 -5.98 -10.06
N SER A 110 5.06 -6.66 -9.07
CA SER A 110 5.61 -7.89 -8.50
C SER A 110 5.76 -8.99 -9.55
N LEU A 111 4.74 -9.24 -10.38
CA LEU A 111 4.81 -10.27 -11.42
C LEU A 111 5.89 -9.96 -12.46
N VAL A 112 5.97 -8.71 -12.94
CA VAL A 112 6.98 -8.30 -13.91
C VAL A 112 8.38 -8.42 -13.32
N THR A 113 8.61 -7.80 -12.16
CA THR A 113 9.93 -7.82 -11.52
C THR A 113 10.35 -9.22 -11.06
N GLY A 114 9.40 -10.05 -10.64
CA GLY A 114 9.66 -11.45 -10.26
C GLY A 114 10.07 -12.29 -11.48
N SER A 115 9.42 -12.07 -12.64
CA SER A 115 9.80 -12.74 -13.88
C SER A 115 11.21 -12.35 -14.37
N LEU A 116 11.63 -11.11 -14.10
CA LEU A 116 12.96 -10.61 -14.45
C LEU A 116 14.03 -11.12 -13.47
N TRP A 117 13.73 -11.16 -12.18
CA TRP A 117 14.65 -11.65 -11.15
C TRP A 117 14.84 -13.17 -11.19
N GLY A 118 13.80 -13.94 -11.54
CA GLY A 118 13.86 -15.40 -11.64
C GLY A 118 14.55 -15.93 -12.91
N LYS A 119 14.93 -15.05 -13.85
CA LYS A 119 15.73 -15.45 -15.01
C LYS A 119 17.21 -15.56 -14.60
N PRO A 120 17.84 -16.73 -14.74
CA PRO A 120 19.28 -16.89 -14.48
C PRO A 120 20.13 -16.09 -15.46
#